data_AF-A0A3D2UF98-F1
#
_entry.id   AF-A0A3D2UF98-F1
#
_cell.length_a   1.000
_cell.length_b   1.000
_cell.length_c   1.000
_cell.angle_alpha   90.00
_cell.angle_beta   90.00
_cell.angle_gamma   90.00
#
_symmetry.space_group_name_H-M   'P 1'
#
loop_
_entity.id
_entity.type
_entity.pdbx_description
1 polymer ?
#
loop_
_entity_poly.entity_id
_entity_poly.type
_entity_poly.pdbx_seq_one_letter_code
_entity_poly.pdbx_strand_id
1 'polypeptide(L)'
;SSDVEIEMLRIDPEVEKRQVASMSDMRAGRDDEVVRVTLAALTEGCRSKENLVPLILDCVRGYCTLYEIRAAMEEVFGSYKEPVFF
;
A
#
# COMPACT_ATOMS: atom_id res chain seq x y z
N SER A 1 -47.51 10.77 -5.56
CA SER A 1 -46.13 10.73 -5.07
C SER A 1 -45.22 10.55 -6.27
N SER A 2 -44.52 11.61 -6.66
CA SER A 2 -43.51 11.52 -7.73
C SER A 2 -42.24 10.93 -7.12
N ASP A 3 -41.95 9.68 -7.43
CA ASP A 3 -40.67 9.04 -7.14
C ASP A 3 -39.54 9.88 -7.76
N VAL A 4 -38.62 10.33 -6.92
CA VAL A 4 -37.38 10.99 -7.35
C VAL A 4 -36.38 9.87 -7.63
N GLU A 5 -36.17 9.54 -8.91
CA GLU A 5 -35.10 8.63 -9.30
C GLU A 5 -33.74 9.29 -9.03
N ILE A 6 -33.03 8.79 -8.02
CA ILE A 6 -31.66 9.20 -7.70
C ILE A 6 -30.71 8.27 -8.47
N GLU A 7 -29.91 8.85 -9.36
CA GLU A 7 -28.89 8.10 -10.08
C GLU A 7 -27.80 7.63 -9.13
N MET A 8 -27.62 6.31 -9.02
CA MET A 8 -26.58 5.72 -8.19
C MET A 8 -25.26 5.64 -8.95
N LEU A 9 -24.20 6.15 -8.34
CA LEU A 9 -22.83 5.97 -8.83
C LEU A 9 -22.50 4.48 -8.93
N ARG A 10 -22.18 4.02 -10.14
CA ARG A 10 -21.66 2.67 -10.40
C ARG A 10 -20.18 2.75 -10.71
N ILE A 11 -19.38 1.97 -10.01
CA ILE A 11 -17.97 1.83 -10.32
C ILE A 11 -17.83 0.88 -11.51
N ASP A 12 -17.12 1.34 -12.54
CA ASP A 12 -16.84 0.55 -13.73
C ASP A 12 -15.81 -0.57 -13.41
N PRO A 13 -16.12 -1.86 -13.68
CA PRO A 13 -15.19 -2.97 -13.53
C PRO A 13 -13.85 -2.80 -14.28
N GLU A 14 -13.83 -1.99 -15.35
CA GLU A 14 -12.60 -1.70 -16.10
C GLU A 14 -11.56 -0.92 -15.29
N VAL A 15 -11.94 -0.31 -14.17
CA VAL A 15 -11.00 0.34 -13.23
C VAL A 15 -10.02 -0.69 -12.65
N GLU A 16 -10.50 -1.85 -12.25
CA GLU A 16 -9.66 -2.92 -11.68
C GLU A 16 -8.64 -3.42 -12.71
N LYS A 17 -9.10 -3.71 -13.94
CA LYS A 17 -8.24 -4.18 -15.03
C LYS A 17 -7.11 -3.19 -15.34
N ARG A 18 -7.43 -1.89 -15.40
CA ARG A 18 -6.43 -0.82 -15.60
C ARG A 18 -5.45 -0.74 -14.44
N GLN A 19 -5.92 -0.90 -13.20
CA GLN A 19 -5.05 -0.89 -12.02
C GLN A 19 -4.08 -2.08 -12.05
N VAL A 20 -4.56 -3.28 -12.37
CA VAL A 20 -3.72 -4.49 -12.47
C VAL A 20 -2.65 -4.33 -13.55
N ALA A 21 -3.02 -3.82 -14.73
CA ALA A 21 -2.07 -3.57 -15.82
C ALA A 21 -0.99 -2.56 -15.40
N SER A 22 -1.40 -1.40 -14.85
CA SER A 22 -0.49 -0.37 -14.36
C SER A 22 0.50 -0.90 -13.30
N MET A 23 0.01 -1.75 -12.38
CA MET A 23 0.86 -2.37 -11.36
C MET A 23 1.85 -3.38 -11.97
N SER A 24 1.45 -4.13 -12.99
CA SER A 24 2.34 -5.04 -13.71
C SER A 24 3.45 -4.29 -14.43
N ASP A 25 3.11 -3.22 -15.15
CA ASP A 25 4.07 -2.41 -15.91
C ASP A 25 5.06 -1.70 -14.98
N MET A 26 4.57 -1.14 -13.87
CA MET A 26 5.43 -0.56 -12.82
C MET A 26 6.41 -1.59 -12.25
N ARG A 27 5.93 -2.80 -11.93
CA ARG A 27 6.79 -3.87 -11.39
C ARG A 27 7.82 -4.36 -12.40
N ALA A 28 7.48 -4.37 -13.69
CA ALA A 28 8.42 -4.77 -14.74
C ALA A 28 9.54 -3.74 -14.98
N GLY A 29 9.28 -2.46 -14.71
CA GLY A 29 10.23 -1.36 -14.96
C GLY A 29 11.04 -0.88 -13.76
N ARG A 30 10.75 -1.37 -12.54
CA ARG A 30 11.42 -0.91 -11.31
C ARG A 30 12.71 -1.68 -11.04
N ASP A 31 13.57 -1.08 -10.23
CA ASP A 31 14.78 -1.73 -9.72
C ASP A 31 14.46 -2.55 -8.47
N ASP A 32 14.43 -3.87 -8.61
CA ASP A 32 14.12 -4.80 -7.52
C ASP A 32 15.18 -4.80 -6.40
N GLU A 33 16.42 -4.39 -6.68
CA GLU A 33 17.45 -4.22 -5.65
C GLU A 33 17.09 -3.02 -4.75
N VAL A 34 16.75 -1.89 -5.37
CA VAL A 34 16.35 -0.67 -4.65
C VAL A 34 15.11 -0.94 -3.80
N VAL A 35 14.11 -1.64 -4.36
CA VAL A 35 12.91 -2.04 -3.61
C VAL A 35 13.28 -2.86 -2.39
N ARG A 36 14.13 -3.88 -2.55
CA ARG A 36 14.52 -4.76 -1.45
C ARG A 36 15.28 -4.02 -0.35
N VAL A 37 16.24 -3.17 -0.75
CA VAL A 37 17.07 -2.40 0.19
C VAL A 37 16.24 -1.39 0.96
N THR A 38 15.35 -0.64 0.28
CA THR A 38 14.52 0.39 0.93
C THR A 38 13.49 -0.22 1.88
N LEU A 39 12.86 -1.34 1.51
CA LEU A 39 11.94 -2.07 2.40
C LEU A 39 12.68 -2.63 3.63
N ALA A 40 13.86 -3.21 3.45
CA ALA A 40 14.67 -3.69 4.58
C ALA A 40 15.06 -2.56 5.55
N ALA A 41 15.45 -1.41 5.02
CA ALA A 41 15.74 -0.22 5.82
C ALA A 41 14.50 0.28 6.59
N LEU A 42 13.32 0.26 5.95
CA LEU A 42 12.07 0.60 6.61
C LEU A 42 11.74 -0.39 7.74
N THR A 43 11.84 -1.70 7.49
CA THR A 43 11.62 -2.74 8.52
C THR A 43 12.55 -2.54 9.71
N GLU A 44 13.82 -2.22 9.47
CA GLU A 44 14.77 -1.94 10.56
C GLU A 44 14.42 -0.65 11.31
N GLY A 45 14.05 0.41 10.58
CA GLY A 45 13.55 1.65 11.17
C GLY A 45 12.33 1.43 12.07
N CYS A 46 11.42 0.52 11.70
CA CYS A 46 10.27 0.17 12.52
C CYS A 46 10.64 -0.45 13.88
N ARG A 47 11.83 -1.05 14.01
CA ARG A 47 12.34 -1.58 15.28
C ARG A 47 12.97 -0.50 16.18
N SER A 48 13.22 0.68 15.63
CA SER A 48 13.82 1.81 16.34
C SER A 48 12.76 2.81 16.82
N LYS A 49 13.21 3.98 17.30
CA LYS A 49 12.34 5.13 17.65
C LYS A 49 12.51 6.30 16.70
N GLU A 50 13.07 6.05 15.53
CA GLU A 50 13.39 7.08 14.54
C GLU A 50 12.13 7.51 13.78
N ASN A 51 12.24 8.64 13.07
CA ASN A 51 11.17 9.08 12.18
C ASN A 51 11.13 8.18 10.94
N LEU A 52 9.99 7.51 10.72
CA LEU A 52 9.80 6.58 9.59
C LEU A 52 9.46 7.29 8.28
N VAL A 53 9.01 8.55 8.31
CA VAL A 53 8.57 9.26 7.10
C VAL A 53 9.67 9.32 6.02
N PRO A 54 10.95 9.62 6.34
CA PRO A 54 12.03 9.55 5.35
C PRO A 54 12.16 8.16 4.70
N LEU A 55 12.11 7.08 5.49
CA LEU A 55 12.22 5.70 5.00
C LEU A 55 11.05 5.31 4.10
N ILE A 56 9.84 5.77 4.43
CA ILE A 56 8.65 5.59 3.59
C ILE A 56 8.82 6.34 2.26
N LEU A 57 9.34 7.56 2.28
CA LEU A 57 9.61 8.33 1.04
C LEU A 57 10.64 7.62 0.16
N ASP A 58 11.66 7.01 0.74
CA ASP A 58 12.66 6.25 0.00
C ASP A 58 12.06 4.99 -0.65
N CYS A 59 11.16 4.29 0.06
CA CYS A 59 10.38 3.19 -0.53
C CYS A 59 9.52 3.68 -1.71
N VAL A 60 8.82 4.80 -1.55
CA VAL A 60 7.96 5.36 -2.61
C VAL A 60 8.81 5.77 -3.84
N ARG A 61 9.97 6.39 -3.63
CA ARG A 61 10.93 6.72 -4.71
C ARG A 61 11.50 5.48 -5.39
N GLY A 62 11.65 4.38 -4.65
CA GLY A 62 12.01 3.06 -5.17
C GLY A 62 10.87 2.33 -5.89
N TYR A 63 9.69 2.96 -6.09
CA TYR A 63 8.51 2.32 -6.64
C TYR A 63 8.03 1.09 -5.85
N CYS A 64 8.19 1.12 -4.53
CA CYS A 64 7.51 0.22 -3.62
C CYS A 64 6.01 0.55 -3.60
N THR A 65 5.19 -0.48 -3.57
CA THR A 65 3.74 -0.35 -3.50
C THR A 65 3.27 -0.09 -2.07
N LEU A 66 2.08 0.49 -1.91
CA LEU A 66 1.47 0.69 -0.59
C LEU A 66 1.40 -0.62 0.22
N TYR A 67 1.07 -1.74 -0.44
CA TYR A 67 0.97 -3.03 0.22
C TYR A 67 2.33 -3.55 0.69
N GLU A 68 3.40 -3.38 -0.12
CA GLU A 68 4.76 -3.77 0.27
C GLU A 68 5.26 -2.96 1.48
N ILE A 69 5.01 -1.65 1.48
CA ILE A 69 5.35 -0.76 2.62
C ILE A 69 4.56 -1.18 3.87
N ARG A 70 3.24 -1.40 3.73
CA ARG A 70 2.39 -1.88 4.83
C ARG A 70 2.89 -3.22 5.38
N ALA A 71 3.23 -4.16 4.50
CA ALA A 71 3.70 -5.50 4.89
C ALA A 71 5.02 -5.42 5.67
N ALA A 72 5.99 -4.62 5.20
CA ALA A 72 7.25 -4.39 5.91
C ALA A 72 7.05 -3.82 7.33
N MET A 73 6.10 -2.88 7.50
CA MET A 73 5.76 -2.33 8.82
C MET A 73 5.01 -3.35 9.70
N GLU A 74 4.14 -4.16 9.10
CA GLU A 74 3.36 -5.20 9.79
C GLU A 74 4.26 -6.32 10.35
N GLU A 75 5.41 -6.61 9.72
CA GLU A 75 6.39 -7.57 10.26
C GLU A 75 6.87 -7.19 11.67
N VAL A 76 6.90 -5.89 12.00
CA VAL A 76 7.39 -5.39 13.29
C VAL A 76 6.25 -5.02 14.23
N PHE A 77 5.24 -4.30 13.73
CA PHE A 77 4.14 -3.81 14.56
C PHE A 77 2.99 -4.81 14.70
N GLY A 78 2.88 -5.78 13.79
CA GLY A 78 1.74 -6.66 13.66
C GLY A 78 0.49 -5.96 13.12
N SER A 79 -0.60 -6.73 13.02
CA SER A 79 -1.92 -6.23 12.64
C SER A 79 -2.74 -5.87 13.86
N TYR A 80 -3.41 -4.72 13.86
CA TYR A 80 -4.49 -4.47 14.82
C TYR A 80 -5.64 -5.46 14.58
N LYS A 81 -6.17 -6.04 15.67
CA LYS A 81 -7.40 -6.84 15.68
C LYS A 81 -8.32 -6.27 16.73
N GLU A 82 -9.57 -6.03 16.36
CA GLU A 82 -10.57 -5.51 17.29
C GLU A 82 -10.79 -6.50 18.44
N PRO A 83 -10.70 -6.06 19.70
CA PRO A 83 -10.98 -6.92 20.84
C PRO A 83 -12.49 -7.24 20.88
N VAL A 84 -12.82 -8.53 20.89
CA VAL A 84 -14.20 -8.98 21.01
C VAL A 84 -14.60 -8.93 22.49
N PHE A 85 -15.51 -8.02 22.84
CA PHE A 85 -16.12 -7.95 24.17
C PHE A 85 -17.45 -8.71 24.15
N PHE A 86 -17.63 -9.65 25.07
CA PHE A 86 -18.88 -10.39 25.31
C PHE A 86 -19.43 -10.05 26.70
#